data_AF-A0A656G7C8-F1
#
_entry.id   AF-A0A656G7C8-F1
#
_cell.length_a   1.000
_cell.length_b   1.000
_cell.length_c   1.000
_cell.angle_alpha   90.00
_cell.angle_beta   90.00
_cell.angle_gamma   90.00
#
_symmetry.space_group_name_H-M   'P 1'
#
loop_
_entity.id
_entity.type
_entity.pdbx_description
1 polymer ?
#
loop_
_entity_poly.entity_id
_entity_poly.type
_entity_poly.pdbx_seq_one_letter_code
_entity_poly.pdbx_strand_id
1 'polypeptide(L)'
;MAFNLSKIFAHTDRDPLIRELTLASRNVRPGDLFLAVPGIKVDGRAHIADALKRGAAAVAYEVEGSTVLPITDVPLIPVKGLAAQLSDIAGRFYGDPSRSLNLVGVTGTNGKTSVTQLVAQALDALGQHCGIVGTLGTGFYGALQSGRHTTPDPIAVQATLTDLKKAGARAVAMEVSSHGLDQGRATALAFDVGVLTNLSRDHLDYHGTMEAYAAAKAKLFAWSNLKCRVINLDDAFGRELAGIKQESRLITYSQLDSSAYLYCRDAKFDDDGVRATLVTPQGEHFLRSSLLGRFNLSNVLSAVGALLGLDYALD
;
A
#
# COMPACT_ATOMS: atom_id res chain seq x y z
N MET A 1 2.69 21.20 9.08
CA MET A 1 3.65 21.43 10.18
C MET A 1 4.98 21.73 9.53
N ALA A 2 5.77 22.65 10.07
CA ALA A 2 7.12 22.90 9.58
C ALA A 2 8.07 21.89 10.24
N PHE A 3 8.84 21.14 9.46
CA PHE A 3 9.66 20.02 9.94
C PHE A 3 11.15 20.30 9.67
N ASN A 4 12.00 20.27 10.70
CA ASN A 4 13.42 20.54 10.53
C ASN A 4 14.09 19.49 9.62
N LEU A 5 14.94 19.94 8.70
CA LEU A 5 15.69 19.06 7.79
C LEU A 5 16.51 18.00 8.54
N SER A 6 17.07 18.36 9.70
CA SER A 6 17.84 17.48 10.58
C SER A 6 17.07 16.28 11.11
N LYS A 7 15.73 16.33 11.07
CA LYS A 7 14.86 15.20 11.42
C LYS A 7 14.65 14.21 10.28
N ILE A 8 14.96 14.62 9.04
CA ILE A 8 14.89 13.78 7.84
C ILE A 8 16.26 13.15 7.57
N PHE A 9 17.30 14.00 7.54
CA PHE A 9 18.68 13.60 7.29
C PHE A 9 19.56 13.92 8.50
N ALA A 10 20.36 12.95 8.91
CA ALA A 10 21.38 13.19 9.92
C ALA A 10 22.50 14.06 9.34
N HIS A 11 23.03 14.98 10.14
CA HIS A 11 24.18 15.82 9.81
C HIS A 11 23.96 16.77 8.61
N THR A 12 23.28 17.88 8.85
CA THR A 12 23.14 18.98 7.88
C THR A 12 23.78 20.25 8.43
N ASP A 13 24.60 20.93 7.61
CA ASP A 13 25.30 22.16 8.03
C ASP A 13 24.34 23.33 8.29
N ARG A 14 23.16 23.29 7.66
CA ARG A 14 22.03 24.18 7.91
C ARG A 14 20.79 23.34 8.17
N ASP A 15 19.88 23.86 8.98
CA ASP A 15 18.66 23.16 9.38
C ASP A 15 17.40 23.98 9.05
N PRO A 16 17.07 24.15 7.76
CA PRO A 16 15.87 24.87 7.37
C PRO A 16 14.60 24.08 7.73
N LEU A 17 13.51 24.82 7.92
CA LEU A 17 12.19 24.24 8.02
C LEU A 17 11.70 23.78 6.65
N ILE A 18 11.29 22.52 6.56
CA ILE A 18 10.72 21.90 5.37
C ILE A 18 9.20 21.97 5.44
N ARG A 19 8.60 22.52 4.39
CA ARG A 19 7.15 22.70 4.22
C ARG A 19 6.49 21.43 3.67
N GLU A 20 7.05 20.87 2.61
CA GLU A 20 6.57 19.69 1.88
C GLU A 20 7.71 18.95 1.18
N LEU A 21 7.46 17.71 0.77
CA LEU A 21 8.37 16.91 -0.07
C LEU A 21 7.87 16.82 -1.52
N THR A 22 8.76 16.81 -2.50
CA THR A 22 8.38 16.60 -3.91
C THR A 22 9.46 15.91 -4.73
N LEU A 23 9.03 15.04 -5.66
CA LEU A 23 9.88 14.41 -6.69
C LEU A 23 9.92 15.21 -8.00
N ALA A 24 9.11 16.26 -8.13
CA ALA A 24 8.98 17.04 -9.36
C ALA A 24 9.35 18.51 -9.12
N SER A 25 10.42 18.98 -9.77
CA SER A 25 10.91 20.37 -9.63
C SER A 25 9.82 21.40 -9.95
N ARG A 26 9.00 21.16 -10.97
CA ARG A 26 7.86 22.02 -11.35
C ARG A 26 6.82 22.24 -10.24
N ASN A 27 6.74 21.32 -9.28
CA ASN A 27 5.81 21.40 -8.15
C ASN A 27 6.44 22.08 -6.92
N VAL A 28 7.75 22.34 -6.94
CA VAL A 28 8.46 23.00 -5.83
C VAL A 28 7.87 24.37 -5.57
N ARG A 29 7.64 24.65 -4.30
CA ARG A 29 7.32 25.98 -3.75
C ARG A 29 8.38 26.38 -2.73
N PRO A 30 8.45 27.68 -2.38
CA PRO A 30 9.31 28.14 -1.29
C PRO A 30 9.11 27.31 -0.01
N GLY A 31 10.21 26.77 0.52
CA GLY A 31 10.18 25.94 1.73
C GLY A 31 10.20 24.42 1.49
N ASP A 32 10.08 23.95 0.25
CA ASP A 32 9.99 22.51 -0.04
C ASP A 32 11.36 21.83 -0.06
N LEU A 33 11.38 20.53 0.25
CA LEU A 33 12.51 19.64 -0.01
C LEU A 33 12.29 18.92 -1.34
N PHE A 34 13.19 19.16 -2.30
CA PHE A 34 13.19 18.45 -3.57
C PHE A 34 14.04 17.17 -3.47
N LEU A 35 13.47 16.04 -3.88
CA LEU A 35 14.13 14.73 -3.88
C LEU A 35 14.48 14.33 -5.32
N ALA A 36 15.75 14.54 -5.70
CA ALA A 36 16.26 14.36 -7.04
C ALA A 36 16.77 12.93 -7.27
N VAL A 37 15.89 12.05 -7.74
CA VAL A 37 16.20 10.64 -8.04
C VAL A 37 16.41 10.41 -9.55
N PRO A 38 17.25 9.45 -9.95
CA PRO A 38 17.29 8.99 -11.34
C PRO A 38 15.95 8.33 -11.69
N GLY A 39 15.32 8.78 -12.76
CA GLY A 39 14.07 8.21 -13.26
C GLY A 39 14.30 7.32 -14.49
N ILE A 40 13.26 6.57 -14.89
CA ILE A 40 13.30 5.67 -16.05
C ILE A 40 13.39 6.46 -17.38
N LYS A 41 12.70 7.60 -17.47
CA LYS A 41 12.65 8.44 -18.68
C LYS A 41 13.47 9.72 -18.56
N VAL A 42 13.53 10.29 -17.36
CA VAL A 42 14.17 11.58 -17.09
C VAL A 42 14.89 11.48 -15.77
N ASP A 43 16.14 11.95 -15.74
CA ASP A 43 16.94 12.04 -14.52
C ASP A 43 16.53 13.27 -13.71
N GLY A 44 15.98 13.06 -12.50
CA GLY A 44 15.54 14.14 -11.62
C GLY A 44 16.65 15.11 -11.22
N ARG A 45 17.91 14.67 -11.27
CA ARG A 45 19.08 15.51 -10.93
C ARG A 45 19.32 16.63 -11.93
N ALA A 46 18.91 16.45 -13.18
CA ALA A 46 18.95 17.50 -14.19
C ALA A 46 18.07 18.71 -13.83
N HIS A 47 17.14 18.55 -12.88
CA HIS A 47 16.19 19.59 -12.49
C HIS A 47 16.50 20.26 -11.15
N ILE A 48 17.68 20.00 -10.56
CA ILE A 48 18.11 20.63 -9.29
C ILE A 48 18.14 22.15 -9.42
N ALA A 49 18.71 22.70 -10.51
CA ALA A 49 18.77 24.14 -10.72
C ALA A 49 17.38 24.79 -10.82
N ASP A 50 16.40 24.11 -11.45
CA ASP A 50 15.01 24.59 -11.52
C ASP A 50 14.35 24.56 -10.13
N ALA A 51 14.56 23.50 -9.34
CA ALA A 51 14.05 23.42 -7.97
C ALA A 51 14.60 24.55 -7.08
N LEU A 52 15.90 24.83 -7.17
CA LEU A 52 16.53 25.95 -6.45
C LEU A 52 15.93 27.29 -6.87
N LYS A 53 15.76 27.54 -8.17
CA LYS A 53 15.14 28.77 -8.69
C LYS A 53 13.71 28.97 -8.19
N ARG A 54 12.98 27.87 -7.92
CA ARG A 54 11.61 27.89 -7.39
C ARG A 54 11.54 28.03 -5.87
N GLY A 55 12.68 28.08 -5.19
CA GLY A 55 12.77 28.32 -3.74
C GLY A 55 12.79 27.05 -2.89
N ALA A 56 13.26 25.91 -3.42
CA ALA A 56 13.53 24.75 -2.58
C ALA A 56 14.37 25.15 -1.36
N ALA A 57 13.94 24.77 -0.16
CA ALA A 57 14.68 25.03 1.07
C ALA A 57 15.86 24.08 1.24
N ALA A 58 15.81 22.91 0.60
CA ALA A 58 16.88 21.93 0.52
C ALA A 58 16.65 21.01 -0.70
N VAL A 59 17.71 20.34 -1.14
CA VAL A 59 17.64 19.31 -2.18
C VAL A 59 18.39 18.08 -1.70
N ALA A 60 17.74 16.92 -1.64
CA ALA A 60 18.44 15.64 -1.51
C ALA A 60 18.55 14.99 -2.88
N TYR A 61 19.70 14.44 -3.22
CA TYR A 61 19.96 13.90 -4.57
C TYR A 61 20.71 12.58 -4.52
N GLU A 62 20.48 11.75 -5.54
CA GLU A 62 21.26 10.53 -5.73
C GLU A 62 22.72 10.88 -6.07
N VAL A 63 23.64 10.50 -5.18
CA VAL A 63 25.07 10.81 -5.30
C VAL A 63 25.74 10.02 -6.42
N GLU A 64 25.29 8.79 -6.70
CA GLU A 64 25.93 7.95 -7.72
C GLU A 64 25.61 8.43 -9.13
N GLY A 65 26.62 8.94 -9.85
CA GLY A 65 26.43 9.50 -11.19
C GLY A 65 25.98 10.96 -11.20
N SER A 66 26.01 11.64 -10.05
CA SER A 66 25.79 13.09 -10.01
C SER A 66 26.94 13.84 -10.69
N THR A 67 26.60 14.87 -11.47
CA THR A 67 27.56 15.76 -12.11
C THR A 67 27.80 17.02 -11.27
N VAL A 68 28.48 18.02 -11.84
CA VAL A 68 28.72 19.31 -11.19
C VAL A 68 27.40 19.94 -10.74
N LEU A 69 27.31 20.21 -9.43
CA LEU A 69 26.14 20.85 -8.82
C LEU A 69 26.26 22.38 -8.88
N PRO A 70 25.13 23.10 -8.91
CA PRO A 70 25.14 24.55 -8.84
C PRO A 70 25.69 25.04 -7.50
N ILE A 71 26.49 26.11 -7.53
CA ILE A 71 26.92 26.81 -6.30
C ILE A 71 25.70 27.51 -5.71
N THR A 72 25.38 27.18 -4.45
CA THR A 72 24.20 27.72 -3.77
C THR A 72 24.40 27.70 -2.26
N ASP A 73 23.66 28.57 -1.58
CA ASP A 73 23.50 28.60 -0.12
C ASP A 73 22.46 27.58 0.39
N VAL A 74 21.67 26.98 -0.51
CA VAL A 74 20.68 25.97 -0.17
C VAL A 74 21.37 24.62 0.10
N PRO A 75 21.06 23.91 1.19
CA PRO A 75 21.62 22.59 1.45
C PRO A 75 21.37 21.60 0.30
N LEU A 76 22.46 20.99 -0.18
CA LEU A 76 22.45 19.87 -1.13
C LEU A 76 22.91 18.61 -0.39
N ILE A 77 22.00 17.66 -0.19
CA ILE A 77 22.23 16.46 0.61
C ILE A 77 22.51 15.26 -0.33
N PRO A 78 23.76 14.77 -0.42
CA PRO A 78 24.05 13.56 -1.17
C PRO A 78 23.49 12.34 -0.44
N VAL A 79 22.73 11.52 -1.14
CA VAL A 79 22.18 10.27 -0.61
C VAL A 79 22.48 9.14 -1.59
N LYS A 80 23.07 8.04 -1.10
CA LYS A 80 23.28 6.83 -1.89
C LYS A 80 22.02 5.97 -1.88
N GLY A 81 21.53 5.59 -3.06
CA GLY A 81 20.32 4.77 -3.19
C GLY A 81 19.06 5.52 -2.75
N LEU A 82 18.96 6.81 -3.07
CA LEU A 82 17.90 7.71 -2.61
C LEU A 82 16.50 7.17 -2.96
N ALA A 83 16.33 6.60 -4.15
CA ALA A 83 15.05 6.06 -4.61
C ALA A 83 14.47 4.99 -3.65
N ALA A 84 15.32 4.11 -3.13
CA ALA A 84 14.91 3.06 -2.19
C ALA A 84 14.56 3.60 -0.80
N GLN A 85 15.04 4.80 -0.46
CA GLN A 85 14.83 5.45 0.83
C GLN A 85 13.64 6.42 0.84
N LEU A 86 13.03 6.72 -0.31
CA LEU A 86 11.94 7.71 -0.41
C LEU A 86 10.77 7.43 0.53
N SER A 87 10.37 6.17 0.68
CA SER A 87 9.25 5.78 1.55
C SER A 87 9.55 6.06 3.03
N ASP A 88 10.78 5.83 3.46
CA ASP A 88 11.27 6.04 4.83
C ASP A 88 11.49 7.53 5.12
N ILE A 89 12.09 8.27 4.18
CA ILE A 89 12.22 9.73 4.22
C ILE A 89 10.83 10.38 4.37
N ALA A 90 9.87 9.96 3.56
CA ALA A 90 8.50 10.44 3.65
C ALA A 90 7.84 10.02 4.97
N GLY A 91 8.08 8.79 5.44
CA GLY A 91 7.62 8.31 6.75
C GLY A 91 8.04 9.24 7.88
N ARG A 92 9.34 9.55 7.98
CA ARG A 92 9.87 10.48 8.98
C ARG A 92 9.24 11.87 8.90
N PHE A 93 9.09 12.41 7.69
CA PHE A 93 8.52 13.75 7.48
C PHE A 93 7.04 13.82 7.89
N TYR A 94 6.26 12.79 7.55
CA TYR A 94 4.82 12.73 7.85
C TYR A 94 4.50 12.10 9.21
N GLY A 95 5.50 11.65 9.97
CA GLY A 95 5.34 11.08 11.30
C GLY A 95 4.80 9.66 11.31
N ASP A 96 5.23 8.83 10.35
CA ASP A 96 4.91 7.40 10.21
C ASP A 96 3.42 7.08 10.42
N PRO A 97 2.51 7.66 9.61
CA PRO A 97 1.07 7.60 9.85
C PRO A 97 0.52 6.18 9.93
N SER A 98 1.10 5.25 9.17
CA SER A 98 0.71 3.82 9.17
C SER A 98 0.86 3.16 10.54
N ARG A 99 1.80 3.61 11.40
CA ARG A 99 1.97 3.04 12.75
C ARG A 99 0.81 3.37 13.71
N SER A 100 -0.08 4.29 13.35
CA SER A 100 -1.27 4.65 14.13
C SER A 100 -2.59 4.32 13.45
N LEU A 101 -2.55 3.55 12.37
CA LEU A 101 -3.71 3.13 11.59
C LEU A 101 -3.67 1.60 11.48
N ASN A 102 -4.82 0.95 11.51
CA ASN A 102 -4.91 -0.44 11.07
C ASN A 102 -4.79 -0.48 9.55
N LEU A 103 -3.66 -0.94 9.01
CA LEU A 103 -3.38 -0.90 7.58
C LEU A 103 -3.52 -2.29 6.94
N VAL A 104 -4.49 -2.43 6.05
CA VAL A 104 -4.74 -3.65 5.25
C VAL A 104 -4.18 -3.43 3.84
N GLY A 105 -3.17 -4.21 3.46
CA GLY A 105 -2.61 -4.22 2.11
C GLY A 105 -3.20 -5.35 1.29
N VAL A 106 -3.80 -5.04 0.13
CA VAL A 106 -4.39 -6.05 -0.77
C VAL A 106 -3.61 -6.12 -2.07
N THR A 107 -3.08 -7.30 -2.38
CA THR A 107 -2.41 -7.57 -3.65
C THR A 107 -3.01 -8.77 -4.38
N GLY A 108 -2.64 -8.89 -5.65
CA GLY A 108 -3.11 -9.91 -6.58
C GLY A 108 -3.32 -9.35 -7.99
N THR A 109 -3.63 -10.20 -8.96
CA THR A 109 -3.93 -9.75 -10.33
C THR A 109 -5.30 -9.07 -10.34
N ASN A 110 -6.35 -9.78 -9.90
CA ASN A 110 -7.73 -9.29 -9.90
C ASN A 110 -8.31 -9.14 -8.49
N GLY A 111 -9.32 -8.30 -8.31
CA GLY A 111 -10.10 -8.22 -7.06
C GLY A 111 -9.59 -7.22 -6.01
N LYS A 112 -8.39 -6.64 -6.16
CA LYS A 112 -7.84 -5.66 -5.20
C LYS A 112 -8.82 -4.53 -4.87
N THR A 113 -9.39 -3.90 -5.89
CA THR A 113 -10.39 -2.84 -5.73
C THR A 113 -11.64 -3.35 -5.01
N SER A 114 -12.24 -4.47 -5.44
CA SER A 114 -13.42 -5.02 -4.78
C SER A 114 -13.18 -5.32 -3.30
N VAL A 115 -12.04 -5.93 -2.97
CA VAL A 115 -11.70 -6.32 -1.60
C VAL A 115 -11.43 -5.11 -0.73
N THR A 116 -10.68 -4.12 -1.20
CA THR A 116 -10.44 -2.88 -0.43
C THR A 116 -11.74 -2.12 -0.15
N GLN A 117 -12.66 -2.09 -1.12
CA GLN A 117 -13.99 -1.49 -0.92
C GLN A 117 -14.83 -2.28 0.09
N LEU A 118 -14.81 -3.62 0.04
CA LEU A 118 -15.55 -4.47 0.98
C LEU A 118 -15.02 -4.35 2.42
N VAL A 119 -13.68 -4.33 2.58
CA VAL A 119 -13.04 -4.13 3.89
C VAL A 119 -13.41 -2.76 4.46
N ALA A 120 -13.37 -1.70 3.65
CA ALA A 120 -13.72 -0.36 4.12
C ALA A 120 -15.19 -0.26 4.55
N GLN A 121 -16.12 -0.78 3.74
CA GLN A 121 -17.55 -0.80 4.07
C GLN A 121 -17.83 -1.59 5.36
N ALA A 122 -17.21 -2.75 5.52
CA ALA A 122 -17.40 -3.57 6.71
C ALA A 122 -16.85 -2.89 7.97
N LEU A 123 -15.66 -2.28 7.90
CA LEU A 123 -15.08 -1.54 9.02
C LEU A 123 -15.92 -0.29 9.38
N ASP A 124 -16.42 0.45 8.38
CA ASP A 124 -17.35 1.56 8.62
C ASP A 124 -18.64 1.08 9.32
N ALA A 125 -19.20 -0.06 8.90
CA ALA A 125 -20.36 -0.67 9.55
C ALA A 125 -20.10 -1.10 11.00
N LEU A 126 -18.85 -1.45 11.32
CA LEU A 126 -18.37 -1.77 12.68
C LEU A 126 -17.96 -0.51 13.48
N GLY A 127 -18.24 0.69 12.97
CA GLY A 127 -17.94 1.96 13.65
C GLY A 127 -16.47 2.38 13.58
N GLN A 128 -15.69 1.77 12.69
CA GLN A 128 -14.24 1.98 12.55
C GLN A 128 -13.94 2.62 11.20
N HIS A 129 -13.89 3.95 11.20
CA HIS A 129 -13.75 4.69 9.94
C HIS A 129 -12.54 4.25 9.12
N CYS A 130 -12.80 3.82 7.90
CA CYS A 130 -11.80 3.20 7.05
C CYS A 130 -11.55 4.02 5.77
N GLY A 131 -10.32 4.49 5.62
CA GLY A 131 -9.87 5.10 4.37
C GLY A 131 -9.58 4.05 3.30
N ILE A 132 -9.70 4.44 2.03
CA ILE A 132 -9.34 3.62 0.88
C ILE A 132 -8.22 4.33 0.11
N VAL A 133 -7.24 3.55 -0.36
CA VAL A 133 -6.22 4.00 -1.30
C VAL A 133 -6.15 2.99 -2.45
N GLY A 134 -6.58 3.37 -3.65
CA GLY A 134 -6.63 2.42 -4.76
C GLY A 134 -6.96 3.02 -6.11
N THR A 135 -7.31 2.13 -7.05
CA THR A 135 -7.55 2.43 -8.47
C THR A 135 -8.69 3.42 -8.66
N LEU A 136 -9.76 3.32 -7.87
CA LEU A 136 -10.91 4.24 -7.92
C LEU A 136 -10.63 5.61 -7.27
N GLY A 137 -9.49 5.73 -6.59
CA GLY A 137 -9.09 6.95 -5.90
C GLY A 137 -8.78 6.72 -4.42
N THR A 138 -8.74 7.84 -3.71
CA THR A 138 -8.37 7.92 -2.31
C THR A 138 -9.43 8.69 -1.54
N GLY A 139 -9.81 8.20 -0.37
CA GLY A 139 -10.82 8.86 0.47
C GLY A 139 -11.60 7.85 1.29
N PHE A 140 -12.83 8.18 1.65
CA PHE A 140 -13.75 7.26 2.32
C PHE A 140 -14.73 6.65 1.32
N TYR A 141 -15.36 5.54 1.69
CA TYR A 141 -16.39 4.92 0.86
C TYR A 141 -17.49 5.94 0.49
N GLY A 142 -17.86 6.03 -0.78
CA GLY A 142 -18.81 7.03 -1.29
C GLY A 142 -18.26 8.47 -1.48
N ALA A 143 -17.01 8.74 -1.08
CA ALA A 143 -16.39 10.07 -1.16
C ALA A 143 -14.92 10.00 -1.63
N LEU A 144 -14.64 9.16 -2.63
CA LEU A 144 -13.30 8.99 -3.20
C LEU A 144 -12.93 10.15 -4.12
N GLN A 145 -11.71 10.65 -3.98
CA GLN A 145 -11.10 11.58 -4.92
C GLN A 145 -10.26 10.81 -5.94
N SER A 146 -10.49 11.05 -7.23
CA SER A 146 -9.81 10.32 -8.31
C SER A 146 -8.30 10.47 -8.23
N GLY A 147 -7.60 9.34 -8.12
CA GLY A 147 -6.15 9.26 -8.15
C GLY A 147 -5.60 9.04 -9.56
N ARG A 148 -4.28 9.22 -9.74
CA ARG A 148 -3.58 8.89 -11.00
C ARG A 148 -3.02 7.48 -11.08
N HIS A 149 -2.84 6.82 -9.93
CA HIS A 149 -2.18 5.52 -9.82
C HIS A 149 -2.89 4.65 -8.77
N THR A 150 -2.98 3.34 -9.03
CA THR A 150 -3.49 2.35 -8.06
C THR A 150 -2.73 2.36 -6.73
N THR A 151 -1.40 2.51 -6.81
CA THR A 151 -0.54 2.73 -5.65
C THR A 151 0.22 4.03 -5.89
N PRO A 152 -0.04 5.12 -5.14
CA PRO A 152 0.67 6.38 -5.29
C PRO A 152 2.18 6.25 -5.10
N ASP A 153 2.96 7.27 -5.46
CA ASP A 153 4.40 7.31 -5.20
C ASP A 153 4.70 7.33 -3.67
N PRO A 154 5.93 7.02 -3.24
CA PRO A 154 6.24 6.85 -1.82
C PRO A 154 5.90 8.07 -0.95
N ILE A 155 6.00 9.29 -1.50
CA ILE A 155 5.66 10.52 -0.77
C ILE A 155 4.14 10.65 -0.66
N ALA A 156 3.46 10.51 -1.80
CA ALA A 156 2.01 10.65 -1.87
C ALA A 156 1.27 9.63 -0.99
N VAL A 157 1.78 8.40 -0.85
CA VAL A 157 1.21 7.40 0.06
C VAL A 157 1.25 7.88 1.51
N GLN A 158 2.41 8.35 1.99
CA GLN A 158 2.55 8.80 3.39
C GLN A 158 1.70 10.07 3.66
N ALA A 159 1.69 11.01 2.71
CA ALA A 159 0.83 12.20 2.78
C ALA A 159 -0.65 11.81 2.88
N THR A 160 -1.09 10.92 2.00
CA THR A 160 -2.46 10.39 1.95
C THR A 160 -2.88 9.74 3.27
N LEU A 161 -2.05 8.85 3.81
CA LEU A 161 -2.34 8.20 5.09
C LEU A 161 -2.43 9.22 6.24
N THR A 162 -1.60 10.25 6.20
CA THR A 162 -1.64 11.34 7.18
C THR A 162 -2.94 12.12 7.10
N ASP A 163 -3.40 12.44 5.88
CA ASP A 163 -4.63 13.19 5.68
C ASP A 163 -5.88 12.37 6.03
N LEU A 164 -5.91 11.08 5.68
CA LEU A 164 -6.97 10.16 6.12
C LEU A 164 -7.02 10.05 7.64
N LYS A 165 -5.87 9.91 8.30
CA LYS A 165 -5.76 9.89 9.77
C LYS A 165 -6.32 11.18 10.39
N LYS A 166 -5.94 12.35 9.87
CA LYS A 166 -6.47 13.65 10.33
C LYS A 166 -7.97 13.77 10.11
N ALA A 167 -8.48 13.19 9.02
CA ALA A 167 -9.91 13.14 8.71
C ALA A 167 -10.68 12.11 9.55
N GLY A 168 -10.03 11.42 10.49
CA GLY A 168 -10.68 10.55 11.46
C GLY A 168 -10.56 9.07 11.18
N ALA A 169 -9.85 8.66 10.12
CA ALA A 169 -9.63 7.24 9.84
C ALA A 169 -8.94 6.53 11.03
N ARG A 170 -9.38 5.31 11.32
CA ARG A 170 -8.77 4.36 12.25
C ARG A 170 -8.16 3.16 11.52
N ALA A 171 -8.63 2.90 10.31
CA ALA A 171 -8.09 1.89 9.43
C ALA A 171 -7.92 2.44 8.01
N VAL A 172 -7.09 1.78 7.21
CA VAL A 172 -7.00 2.03 5.77
C VAL A 172 -6.89 0.70 5.02
N ALA A 173 -7.73 0.53 4.00
CA ALA A 173 -7.62 -0.55 3.02
C ALA A 173 -6.93 -0.03 1.76
N MET A 174 -5.76 -0.59 1.44
CA MET A 174 -4.88 -0.10 0.39
C MET A 174 -4.64 -1.16 -0.70
N GLU A 175 -4.82 -0.77 -1.95
CA GLU A 175 -4.39 -1.57 -3.10
C GLU A 175 -2.86 -1.50 -3.24
N VAL A 176 -2.22 -2.65 -3.16
CA VAL A 176 -0.76 -2.79 -3.23
C VAL A 176 -0.40 -3.49 -4.53
N SER A 177 -0.14 -2.72 -5.58
CA SER A 177 0.23 -3.23 -6.90
C SER A 177 1.63 -3.87 -6.90
N SER A 178 1.88 -4.80 -7.83
CA SER A 178 3.22 -5.38 -8.01
C SER A 178 4.25 -4.33 -8.39
N HIS A 179 3.87 -3.35 -9.22
CA HIS A 179 4.69 -2.19 -9.55
C HIS A 179 5.04 -1.37 -8.29
N GLY A 180 4.06 -1.15 -7.40
CA GLY A 180 4.27 -0.43 -6.16
C GLY A 180 5.24 -1.13 -5.21
N LEU A 181 5.12 -2.46 -5.08
CA LEU A 181 6.05 -3.28 -4.29
C LEU A 181 7.45 -3.33 -4.90
N ASP A 182 7.53 -3.47 -6.22
CA ASP A 182 8.79 -3.55 -6.91
C ASP A 182 9.59 -2.25 -6.85
N GLN A 183 8.90 -1.11 -6.98
CA GLN A 183 9.49 0.22 -6.92
C GLN A 183 9.64 0.77 -5.49
N GLY A 184 9.30 -0.02 -4.46
CA GLY A 184 9.43 0.39 -3.07
C GLY A 184 8.50 1.54 -2.64
N ARG A 185 7.33 1.69 -3.27
CA ARG A 185 6.37 2.78 -2.95
C ARG A 185 5.77 2.67 -1.56
N ALA A 186 5.75 1.47 -0.99
CA ALA A 186 5.15 1.20 0.32
C ALA A 186 6.17 0.67 1.35
N THR A 187 7.47 0.70 1.07
CA THR A 187 8.52 0.02 1.86
C THR A 187 8.52 0.36 3.35
N ALA A 188 8.22 1.61 3.73
CA ALA A 188 8.23 2.04 5.13
C ALA A 188 6.87 1.88 5.84
N LEU A 189 5.83 1.40 5.15
CA LEU A 189 4.51 1.26 5.76
C LEU A 189 4.48 0.08 6.73
N ALA A 190 3.80 0.26 7.86
CA ALA A 190 3.49 -0.82 8.79
C ALA A 190 2.14 -1.45 8.42
N PHE A 191 2.15 -2.48 7.56
CA PHE A 191 0.94 -3.26 7.27
C PHE A 191 0.62 -4.20 8.44
N ASP A 192 -0.62 -4.19 8.90
CA ASP A 192 -1.13 -5.16 9.88
C ASP A 192 -1.56 -6.45 9.20
N VAL A 193 -2.27 -6.32 8.06
CA VAL A 193 -2.82 -7.45 7.32
C VAL A 193 -2.43 -7.38 5.85
N GLY A 194 -1.89 -8.48 5.32
CA GLY A 194 -1.56 -8.65 3.91
C GLY A 194 -2.50 -9.66 3.27
N VAL A 195 -3.20 -9.28 2.21
CA VAL A 195 -4.21 -10.12 1.54
C VAL A 195 -3.74 -10.47 0.13
N LEU A 196 -3.72 -11.76 -0.20
CA LEU A 196 -3.60 -12.24 -1.58
C LEU A 196 -4.97 -12.59 -2.13
N THR A 197 -5.35 -11.99 -3.26
CA THR A 197 -6.55 -12.40 -4.00
C THR A 197 -6.28 -13.56 -4.95
N ASN A 198 -5.38 -13.40 -5.91
CA ASN A 198 -5.00 -14.41 -6.92
C ASN A 198 -3.77 -13.95 -7.71
N LEU A 199 -3.16 -14.85 -8.47
CA LEU A 199 -2.13 -14.56 -9.45
C LEU A 199 -2.44 -15.23 -10.80
N SER A 200 -2.80 -14.41 -11.78
CA SER A 200 -2.92 -14.81 -13.19
C SER A 200 -2.01 -13.96 -14.08
N ARG A 201 -1.75 -14.43 -15.31
CA ARG A 201 -0.90 -13.75 -16.29
C ARG A 201 -1.35 -12.31 -16.55
N ASP A 202 -0.48 -11.36 -16.21
CA ASP A 202 -0.65 -9.92 -16.41
C ASP A 202 0.72 -9.23 -16.23
N HIS A 203 0.87 -7.97 -16.66
CA HIS A 203 2.04 -7.10 -16.42
C HIS A 203 3.43 -7.69 -16.79
N LEU A 204 3.49 -8.64 -17.73
CA LEU A 204 4.75 -9.24 -18.18
C LEU A 204 5.59 -8.31 -19.06
N ASP A 205 4.98 -7.27 -19.62
CA ASP A 205 5.66 -6.15 -20.27
C ASP A 205 6.59 -5.39 -19.31
N TYR A 206 6.25 -5.37 -18.01
CA TYR A 206 7.08 -4.78 -16.95
C TYR A 206 7.96 -5.82 -16.26
N HIS A 207 7.38 -6.93 -15.78
CA HIS A 207 8.08 -7.91 -14.94
C HIS A 207 8.93 -8.91 -15.75
N GLY A 208 8.71 -9.03 -17.05
CA GLY A 208 9.38 -9.99 -17.93
C GLY A 208 8.86 -11.42 -17.79
N THR A 209 8.81 -11.95 -16.56
CA THR A 209 8.39 -13.34 -16.27
C THR A 209 7.32 -13.44 -15.18
N MET A 210 6.61 -14.57 -15.14
CA MET A 210 5.60 -14.84 -14.10
C MET A 210 6.25 -14.96 -12.72
N GLU A 211 7.47 -15.50 -12.65
CA GLU A 211 8.23 -15.68 -11.42
C GLU A 211 8.63 -14.33 -10.83
N ALA A 212 9.10 -13.38 -11.65
CA ALA A 212 9.40 -12.02 -11.21
C ALA A 212 8.13 -11.30 -10.73
N TYR A 213 7.01 -11.46 -11.44
CA TYR A 213 5.73 -10.88 -11.05
C TYR A 213 5.21 -11.46 -9.72
N ALA A 214 5.32 -12.77 -9.53
CA ALA A 214 4.98 -13.47 -8.29
C ALA A 214 5.88 -13.00 -7.12
N ALA A 215 7.20 -12.95 -7.34
CA ALA A 215 8.18 -12.50 -6.36
C ALA A 215 7.91 -11.05 -5.92
N ALA A 216 7.53 -10.17 -6.86
CA ALA A 216 7.16 -8.79 -6.54
C ALA A 216 5.96 -8.73 -5.57
N LYS A 217 4.93 -9.56 -5.75
CA LYS A 217 3.78 -9.62 -4.82
C LYS A 217 4.14 -10.32 -3.50
N ALA A 218 4.97 -11.35 -3.54
CA ALA A 218 5.42 -12.09 -2.37
C ALA A 218 6.06 -11.18 -1.31
N LYS A 219 6.70 -10.07 -1.74
CA LYS A 219 7.27 -9.03 -0.86
C LYS A 219 6.29 -8.62 0.26
N LEU A 220 5.01 -8.39 -0.05
CA LEU A 220 3.99 -7.98 0.95
C LEU A 220 3.81 -8.99 2.09
N PHE A 221 4.01 -10.28 1.82
CA PHE A 221 3.79 -11.36 2.79
C PHE A 221 5.06 -11.72 3.59
N ALA A 222 6.20 -11.12 3.23
CA ALA A 222 7.45 -11.20 3.98
C ALA A 222 7.72 -9.92 4.78
N TRP A 223 6.71 -9.06 4.94
CA TRP A 223 6.83 -7.82 5.71
C TRP A 223 7.08 -8.13 7.19
N SER A 224 8.09 -7.51 7.79
CA SER A 224 8.55 -7.85 9.14
C SER A 224 7.52 -7.57 10.25
N ASN A 225 6.66 -6.56 10.07
CA ASN A 225 5.66 -6.17 11.06
C ASN A 225 4.25 -6.68 10.74
N LEU A 226 4.12 -7.60 9.77
CA LEU A 226 2.83 -8.13 9.38
C LEU A 226 2.24 -8.98 10.51
N LYS A 227 1.06 -8.61 11.02
CA LYS A 227 0.37 -9.40 12.05
C LYS A 227 -0.30 -10.62 11.44
N CYS A 228 -0.90 -10.47 10.26
CA CYS A 228 -1.63 -11.56 9.61
C CYS A 228 -1.49 -11.58 8.08
N ARG A 229 -1.33 -12.78 7.52
CA ARG A 229 -1.42 -13.08 6.09
C ARG A 229 -2.76 -13.74 5.81
N VAL A 230 -3.52 -13.19 4.86
CA VAL A 230 -4.79 -13.73 4.37
C VAL A 230 -4.58 -14.26 2.95
N ILE A 231 -4.63 -15.57 2.77
CA ILE A 231 -4.13 -16.23 1.54
C ILE A 231 -5.20 -17.10 0.90
N ASN A 232 -5.40 -16.93 -0.41
CA ASN A 232 -6.31 -17.75 -1.20
C ASN A 232 -5.72 -19.13 -1.52
N LEU A 233 -6.36 -20.23 -1.09
CA LEU A 233 -5.95 -21.60 -1.46
C LEU A 233 -6.59 -22.10 -2.75
N ASP A 234 -7.52 -21.36 -3.36
CA ASP A 234 -8.01 -21.65 -4.71
C ASP A 234 -6.96 -21.28 -5.78
N ASP A 235 -5.90 -20.58 -5.38
CA ASP A 235 -4.82 -20.09 -6.25
C ASP A 235 -3.51 -20.85 -6.00
N ALA A 236 -2.82 -21.27 -7.07
CA ALA A 236 -1.59 -22.05 -6.96
C ALA A 236 -0.45 -21.28 -6.26
N PHE A 237 -0.27 -20.00 -6.59
CA PHE A 237 0.71 -19.14 -5.93
C PHE A 237 0.32 -18.88 -4.46
N GLY A 238 -0.98 -18.78 -4.18
CA GLY A 238 -1.48 -18.74 -2.81
C GLY A 238 -1.14 -20.00 -2.00
N ARG A 239 -1.27 -21.20 -2.57
CA ARG A 239 -0.84 -22.46 -1.93
C ARG A 239 0.66 -22.45 -1.62
N GLU A 240 1.48 -21.97 -2.56
CA GLU A 240 2.92 -21.81 -2.35
C GLU A 240 3.22 -20.85 -1.18
N LEU A 241 2.62 -19.66 -1.17
CA LEU A 241 2.80 -18.68 -0.10
C LEU A 241 2.35 -19.18 1.28
N ALA A 242 1.24 -19.93 1.34
CA ALA A 242 0.74 -20.52 2.57
C ALA A 242 1.70 -21.57 3.14
N GLY A 243 2.47 -22.27 2.28
CA GLY A 243 3.50 -23.22 2.68
C GLY A 243 4.76 -22.58 3.27
N ILE A 244 4.97 -21.28 3.05
CA ILE A 244 6.12 -20.54 3.59
C ILE A 244 5.86 -20.19 5.07
N LYS A 245 6.72 -20.68 5.95
CA LYS A 245 6.71 -20.34 7.38
C LYS A 245 7.09 -18.86 7.57
N GLN A 246 6.29 -18.15 8.37
CA GLN A 246 6.49 -16.76 8.77
C GLN A 246 5.99 -16.59 10.20
N GLU A 247 6.46 -15.56 10.90
CA GLU A 247 6.02 -15.21 12.26
C GLU A 247 4.56 -14.70 12.29
N SER A 248 4.11 -14.07 11.22
CA SER A 248 2.73 -13.57 11.06
C SER A 248 1.70 -14.72 11.14
N ARG A 249 0.55 -14.48 11.76
CA ARG A 249 -0.61 -15.39 11.73
C ARG A 249 -1.02 -15.68 10.28
N LEU A 250 -1.43 -16.91 9.98
CA LEU A 250 -1.94 -17.29 8.67
C LEU A 250 -3.45 -17.57 8.74
N ILE A 251 -4.23 -16.85 7.93
CA ILE A 251 -5.63 -17.14 7.65
C ILE A 251 -5.73 -17.55 6.18
N THR A 252 -5.93 -18.82 5.93
CA THR A 252 -6.21 -19.32 4.57
C THR A 252 -7.69 -19.23 4.28
N TYR A 253 -8.05 -18.89 3.04
CA TYR A 253 -9.44 -18.95 2.60
C TYR A 253 -9.59 -19.71 1.29
N SER A 254 -10.76 -20.32 1.09
CA SER A 254 -11.05 -21.09 -0.13
C SER A 254 -12.55 -21.25 -0.35
N GLN A 255 -12.98 -21.31 -1.60
CA GLN A 255 -14.35 -21.70 -1.96
C GLN A 255 -14.53 -23.22 -2.08
N LEU A 256 -13.42 -23.99 -2.15
CA LEU A 256 -13.41 -25.39 -2.55
C LEU A 256 -12.76 -26.32 -1.52
N ASP A 257 -11.80 -25.81 -0.76
CA ASP A 257 -10.91 -26.56 0.12
C ASP A 257 -11.33 -26.36 1.58
N SER A 258 -11.99 -27.38 2.14
CA SER A 258 -12.45 -27.36 3.54
C SER A 258 -11.33 -27.47 4.58
N SER A 259 -10.07 -27.58 4.15
CA SER A 259 -8.92 -27.46 5.05
C SER A 259 -8.50 -26.00 5.30
N ALA A 260 -9.04 -25.05 4.54
CA ALA A 260 -8.78 -23.63 4.77
C ALA A 260 -9.35 -23.16 6.11
N TYR A 261 -8.71 -22.16 6.73
CA TYR A 261 -9.21 -21.54 7.97
C TYR A 261 -10.61 -20.94 7.78
N LEU A 262 -10.87 -20.35 6.62
CA LEU A 262 -12.15 -19.78 6.23
C LEU A 262 -12.60 -20.40 4.91
N TYR A 263 -13.68 -21.17 4.91
CA TYR A 263 -14.23 -21.73 3.68
C TYR A 263 -15.74 -21.64 3.61
N CYS A 264 -16.30 -21.91 2.44
CA CYS A 264 -17.74 -21.92 2.20
C CYS A 264 -18.28 -23.33 2.02
N ARG A 265 -19.49 -23.57 2.53
CA ARG A 265 -20.36 -24.68 2.12
C ARG A 265 -21.64 -24.16 1.48
N ASP A 266 -22.29 -25.03 0.70
CA ASP A 266 -23.61 -24.79 0.13
C ASP A 266 -23.75 -23.47 -0.67
N ALA A 267 -22.66 -23.07 -1.34
CA ALA A 267 -22.63 -21.84 -2.11
C ALA A 267 -23.60 -21.90 -3.30
N LYS A 268 -24.63 -21.04 -3.27
CA LYS A 268 -25.63 -20.85 -4.32
C LYS A 268 -25.43 -19.48 -4.96
N PHE A 269 -25.57 -19.45 -6.28
CA PHE A 269 -25.40 -18.28 -7.12
C PHE A 269 -26.68 -18.11 -7.94
N ASP A 270 -27.29 -16.94 -7.84
CA ASP A 270 -28.51 -16.58 -8.55
C ASP A 270 -28.51 -15.07 -8.85
N ASP A 271 -29.61 -14.58 -9.42
CA ASP A 271 -29.75 -13.18 -9.81
C ASP A 271 -29.84 -12.23 -8.60
N ASP A 272 -30.08 -12.76 -7.38
CA ASP A 272 -30.08 -11.99 -6.13
C ASP A 272 -28.68 -11.93 -5.48
N GLY A 273 -27.69 -12.64 -6.03
CA GLY A 273 -26.30 -12.64 -5.58
C GLY A 273 -25.78 -14.01 -5.13
N VAL A 274 -25.08 -14.01 -3.98
CA VAL A 274 -24.46 -15.20 -3.40
C VAL A 274 -25.04 -15.49 -2.03
N ARG A 275 -25.37 -16.76 -1.80
CA ARG A 275 -25.71 -17.32 -0.50
C ARG A 275 -24.77 -18.48 -0.19
N ALA A 276 -24.17 -18.49 0.99
CA ALA A 276 -23.27 -19.55 1.41
C ALA A 276 -23.22 -19.66 2.94
N THR A 277 -22.79 -20.81 3.45
CA THR A 277 -22.43 -20.95 4.87
C THR A 277 -20.93 -20.74 4.99
N LEU A 278 -20.51 -19.69 5.69
CA LEU A 278 -19.12 -19.48 6.09
C LEU A 278 -18.78 -20.42 7.23
N VAL A 279 -17.65 -21.11 7.12
CA VAL A 279 -17.14 -22.01 8.15
C VAL A 279 -15.77 -21.53 8.56
N THR A 280 -15.59 -21.35 9.87
CA THR A 280 -14.31 -21.01 10.50
C THR A 280 -14.14 -21.78 11.81
N PRO A 281 -12.95 -21.79 12.43
CA PRO A 281 -12.78 -22.28 13.79
C PRO A 281 -13.61 -21.55 14.86
N GLN A 282 -14.09 -20.33 14.58
CA GLN A 282 -14.97 -19.58 15.50
C GLN A 282 -16.43 -20.04 15.43
N GLY A 283 -16.82 -20.74 14.36
CA GLY A 283 -18.19 -21.19 14.14
C GLY A 283 -18.62 -21.05 12.69
N GLU A 284 -19.93 -21.26 12.48
CA GLU A 284 -20.58 -21.19 11.18
C GLU A 284 -21.58 -20.04 11.11
N HIS A 285 -21.53 -19.26 10.03
CA HIS A 285 -22.44 -18.12 9.82
C HIS A 285 -22.99 -18.12 8.40
N PHE A 286 -24.23 -17.67 8.25
CA PHE A 286 -24.85 -17.55 6.93
C PHE A 286 -24.43 -16.24 6.26
N LEU A 287 -23.82 -16.34 5.09
CA LEU A 287 -23.49 -15.21 4.22
C LEU A 287 -24.59 -15.00 3.19
N ARG A 288 -25.04 -13.74 3.08
CA ARG A 288 -25.81 -13.24 1.95
C ARG A 288 -25.13 -12.00 1.39
N SER A 289 -24.80 -12.01 0.11
CA SER A 289 -24.22 -10.89 -0.62
C SER A 289 -25.00 -10.65 -1.90
N SER A 290 -25.24 -9.38 -2.26
CA SER A 290 -25.87 -8.99 -3.53
C SER A 290 -24.88 -8.97 -4.70
N LEU A 291 -23.59 -9.24 -4.46
CA LEU A 291 -22.59 -9.29 -5.52
C LEU A 291 -22.79 -10.54 -6.38
N LEU A 292 -22.74 -10.39 -7.69
CA LEU A 292 -22.92 -11.50 -8.63
C LEU A 292 -21.61 -12.24 -8.91
N GLY A 293 -21.72 -13.56 -9.10
CA GLY A 293 -20.63 -14.41 -9.61
C GLY A 293 -19.69 -14.98 -8.56
N ARG A 294 -19.08 -16.12 -8.90
CA ARG A 294 -18.18 -16.90 -8.01
C ARG A 294 -16.95 -16.12 -7.56
N PHE A 295 -16.36 -15.31 -8.45
CA PHE A 295 -15.19 -14.50 -8.10
C PHE A 295 -15.50 -13.49 -6.99
N ASN A 296 -16.75 -13.01 -6.86
CA ASN A 296 -17.13 -12.12 -5.78
C ASN A 296 -17.29 -12.85 -4.44
N LEU A 297 -17.65 -14.13 -4.43
CA LEU A 297 -17.58 -14.92 -3.21
C LEU A 297 -16.12 -14.99 -2.69
N SER A 298 -15.15 -15.20 -3.59
CA SER A 298 -13.72 -15.15 -3.25
C SER A 298 -13.32 -13.78 -2.68
N ASN A 299 -13.76 -12.69 -3.29
CA ASN A 299 -13.51 -11.33 -2.79
C ASN A 299 -14.11 -11.13 -1.38
N VAL A 300 -15.34 -11.59 -1.14
CA VAL A 300 -15.99 -11.52 0.18
C VAL A 300 -15.21 -12.33 1.21
N LEU A 301 -14.83 -13.58 0.89
CA LEU A 301 -14.01 -14.40 1.78
C LEU A 301 -12.69 -13.72 2.14
N SER A 302 -12.02 -13.11 1.17
CA SER A 302 -10.78 -12.38 1.43
C SER A 302 -10.98 -11.15 2.34
N ALA A 303 -12.12 -10.45 2.21
CA ALA A 303 -12.46 -9.31 3.05
C ALA A 303 -12.80 -9.76 4.49
N VAL A 304 -13.58 -10.84 4.65
CA VAL A 304 -13.84 -11.47 5.96
C VAL A 304 -12.52 -11.93 6.60
N GLY A 305 -11.64 -12.58 5.83
CA GLY A 305 -10.32 -12.97 6.29
C GLY A 305 -9.48 -11.78 6.74
N ALA A 306 -9.60 -10.62 6.10
CA ALA A 306 -8.93 -9.39 6.52
C ALA A 306 -9.46 -8.84 7.85
N LEU A 307 -10.79 -8.86 8.06
CA LEU A 307 -11.42 -8.47 9.32
C LEU A 307 -11.02 -9.39 10.47
N LEU A 308 -11.07 -10.71 10.25
CA LEU A 308 -10.54 -11.70 11.19
C LEU A 308 -9.05 -11.46 11.46
N GLY A 309 -8.30 -11.10 10.42
CA GLY A 309 -6.89 -10.73 10.50
C GLY A 309 -6.61 -9.51 11.38
N LEU A 310 -7.58 -8.59 11.49
CA LEU A 310 -7.59 -7.43 12.40
C LEU A 310 -8.25 -7.73 13.76
N ASP A 311 -8.52 -9.01 14.06
CA ASP A 311 -9.11 -9.49 15.32
C ASP A 311 -10.56 -9.06 15.56
N TYR A 312 -11.32 -8.73 14.49
CA TYR A 312 -12.78 -8.72 14.59
C TYR A 312 -13.30 -10.16 14.67
N ALA A 313 -14.31 -10.36 15.49
CA ALA A 313 -15.01 -11.64 15.56
C ALA A 313 -15.89 -11.85 14.33
N LEU A 314 -16.29 -13.10 14.08
CA LEU A 314 -17.10 -13.46 12.92
C LEU A 314 -18.57 -13.01 13.02
N ASP A 315 -19.07 -12.76 14.23
CA ASP A 315 -20.47 -12.42 14.55
C ASP A 315 -20.84 -10.95 14.29
#